data_AF-A0A941CJJ7-F1
#
_entry.id   AF-A0A941CJJ7-F1
#
_cell.length_a   1.000
_cell.length_b   1.000
_cell.length_c   1.000
_cell.angle_alpha   90.00
_cell.angle_beta   90.00
_cell.angle_gamma   90.00
#
_symmetry.space_group_name_H-M   'P 1'
#
loop_
_entity.id
_entity.type
_entity.pdbx_description
1 polymer ?
#
loop_
_entity_poly.entity_id
_entity_poly.type
_entity_poly.pdbx_seq_one_letter_code
_entity_poly.pdbx_strand_id
1 'polypeptide(L)'
;MLSFKRFLKKIKGTKDYNVDESRHQDYISLWTAGLNYDSRHEAVRKCTLNEKVYLEREPQNIKDNNAIHVKRKNGDSLGYVGRMHAQQLAPLLDQNAIFSWARIVALKCDLVENIHGVKIAIAVSPEIITSNTPKQKDIHFRFDKSEHNNLYLLLDCDERTLGEIIKLLNQSLFEIIRSGVSYRPGSDGNLYSWYLRLENSVDQESIHKLLRDNFPILNERYNHELEEEYFELQSEEIEDLKSRNKVLTEELSHAKKNLIKFQSIHSHRSNQFKDLINLTLPKVQFMGDSIDVLNNEIQDYSGPLKKIKEILNNNNYKAKKIKTLNGWFELHFNTGQRDDGRLYYRRCAHQLDVLVSFKKTQSKDIQFLKKQ
;
A
#
# COMPACT_ATOMS: atom_id res chain seq x y z
N MET A 1 17.86 -5.04 2.15
CA MET A 1 18.38 -6.39 1.84
C MET A 1 18.49 -7.35 3.02
N LEU A 2 18.81 -6.91 4.26
CA LEU A 2 18.86 -7.79 5.43
C LEU A 2 17.49 -8.39 5.85
N SER A 3 16.38 -7.71 5.53
CA SER A 3 15.01 -8.19 5.80
C SER A 3 14.65 -9.46 5.00
N PHE A 4 14.99 -9.47 3.70
CA PHE A 4 14.65 -10.55 2.78
C PHE A 4 15.37 -11.88 3.09
N LYS A 5 16.61 -11.82 3.59
CA LYS A 5 17.35 -13.02 4.05
C LYS A 5 16.79 -13.60 5.35
N ARG A 6 16.22 -12.77 6.24
CA ARG A 6 15.52 -13.25 7.45
C ARG A 6 14.20 -13.93 7.08
N PHE A 7 13.50 -13.42 6.07
CA PHE A 7 12.27 -14.01 5.52
C PHE A 7 12.53 -15.37 4.83
N LEU A 8 13.57 -15.46 3.98
CA LEU A 8 13.97 -16.74 3.37
C LEU A 8 14.40 -17.79 4.40
N LYS A 9 14.95 -17.38 5.55
CA LYS A 9 15.28 -18.30 6.66
C LYS A 9 14.03 -18.78 7.41
N LYS A 10 12.93 -18.01 7.39
CA LYS A 10 11.60 -18.40 7.91
C LYS A 10 10.87 -19.36 6.97
N ILE A 11 11.17 -19.32 5.66
CA ILE A 11 10.61 -20.21 4.63
C ILE A 11 11.44 -21.50 4.44
N LYS A 12 12.77 -21.46 4.61
CA LYS A 12 13.67 -22.60 4.34
C LYS A 12 13.92 -23.54 5.53
N GLY A 13 13.13 -23.45 6.59
CA GLY A 13 13.15 -24.41 7.70
C GLY A 13 12.30 -25.64 7.42
N THR A 14 12.59 -26.38 6.34
CA THR A 14 11.93 -27.65 6.01
C THR A 14 13.00 -28.70 5.69
N LYS A 15 13.56 -29.28 6.75
CA LYS A 15 13.99 -30.68 6.74
C LYS A 15 13.64 -31.30 8.09
N ASP A 16 13.10 -32.51 7.96
CA ASP A 16 12.79 -33.49 8.98
C ASP A 16 11.68 -33.12 9.95
N TYR A 17 10.47 -33.65 9.73
CA TYR A 17 9.68 -34.21 10.83
C TYR A 17 8.79 -35.35 10.34
N ASN A 18 9.06 -36.51 10.95
CA ASN A 18 8.14 -37.64 11.12
C ASN A 18 6.77 -37.12 11.56
N VAL A 19 5.81 -37.16 10.64
CA VAL A 19 4.40 -37.28 11.02
C VAL A 19 4.22 -38.76 11.36
N ASP A 20 3.66 -39.04 12.53
CA ASP A 20 3.19 -40.37 12.89
C ASP A 20 2.27 -40.90 11.76
N GLU A 21 2.82 -41.80 10.94
CA GLU A 21 2.31 -42.25 9.63
C GLU A 21 1.08 -43.18 9.72
N SER A 22 0.49 -43.37 10.90
CA SER A 22 -0.46 -44.47 11.10
C SER A 22 -1.93 -44.14 10.75
N ARG A 23 -2.30 -42.91 10.39
CA ARG A 23 -3.63 -42.58 9.83
C ARG A 23 -3.53 -41.47 8.79
N HIS A 24 -3.83 -41.76 7.52
CA HIS A 24 -4.08 -40.74 6.51
C HIS A 24 -5.23 -39.84 7.00
N GLN A 25 -4.91 -38.65 7.51
CA GLN A 25 -5.89 -37.62 7.84
C GLN A 25 -6.01 -36.70 6.64
N ASP A 26 -7.25 -36.50 6.20
CA ASP A 26 -7.59 -35.48 5.22
C ASP A 26 -7.86 -34.14 5.94
N TYR A 27 -7.90 -33.05 5.17
CA TYR A 27 -8.04 -31.71 5.73
C TYR A 27 -9.12 -30.90 5.01
N ILE A 28 -9.90 -30.15 5.80
CA ILE A 28 -10.77 -29.08 5.29
C ILE A 28 -10.04 -27.76 5.49
N SER A 29 -9.84 -26.98 4.42
CA SER A 29 -9.13 -25.70 4.48
C SER A 29 -10.04 -24.53 4.11
N LEU A 30 -10.02 -23.46 4.92
CA LEU A 30 -10.91 -22.31 4.75
C LEU A 30 -10.27 -21.00 5.23
N TRP A 31 -10.71 -19.87 4.68
CA TRP A 31 -10.30 -18.54 5.13
C TRP A 31 -11.18 -18.06 6.29
N THR A 32 -10.58 -17.36 7.24
CA THR A 32 -11.31 -16.70 8.34
C THR A 32 -12.00 -15.42 7.86
N ALA A 33 -13.23 -15.17 8.33
CA ALA A 33 -14.02 -13.98 8.03
C ALA A 33 -14.01 -12.98 9.19
N GLY A 34 -14.41 -11.73 8.90
CA GLY A 34 -14.66 -10.70 9.93
C GLY A 34 -13.40 -10.09 10.55
N LEU A 35 -12.29 -9.99 9.81
CA LEU A 35 -11.00 -9.47 10.29
C LEU A 35 -10.96 -7.95 10.52
N ASN A 36 -11.90 -7.21 9.93
CA ASN A 36 -11.96 -5.75 10.04
C ASN A 36 -12.60 -5.25 11.35
N TYR A 37 -13.15 -6.16 12.16
CA TYR A 37 -13.80 -5.82 13.44
C TYR A 37 -12.85 -6.04 14.62
N ASP A 38 -13.08 -5.32 15.73
CA ASP A 38 -12.43 -5.50 17.05
C ASP A 38 -10.90 -5.63 17.02
N SER A 39 -10.22 -4.86 16.17
CA SER A 39 -8.75 -4.88 16.04
C SER A 39 -8.13 -6.25 15.74
N ARG A 40 -8.91 -7.19 15.18
CA ARG A 40 -8.48 -8.57 14.89
C ARG A 40 -7.31 -8.64 13.91
N HIS A 41 -7.16 -7.64 13.05
CA HIS A 41 -6.02 -7.48 12.16
C HIS A 41 -4.68 -7.45 12.90
N GLU A 42 -4.61 -6.91 14.13
CA GLU A 42 -3.39 -6.92 14.93
C GLU A 42 -3.01 -8.33 15.41
N ALA A 43 -4.00 -9.16 15.73
CA ALA A 43 -3.80 -10.55 16.09
C ALA A 43 -3.31 -11.37 14.90
N VAL A 44 -3.93 -11.17 13.73
CA VAL A 44 -3.55 -11.81 12.46
C VAL A 44 -2.11 -11.51 12.06
N ARG A 45 -1.64 -10.27 12.24
CA ARG A 45 -0.24 -9.89 11.96
C ARG A 45 0.79 -10.65 12.79
N LYS A 46 0.39 -11.18 13.95
CA LYS A 46 1.25 -11.95 14.86
C LYS A 46 1.20 -13.46 14.58
N CYS A 47 0.42 -13.90 13.59
CA CYS A 47 0.31 -15.30 13.21
C CYS A 47 1.54 -15.82 12.46
N THR A 48 1.75 -17.12 12.56
CA THR A 48 2.80 -17.85 11.82
C THR A 48 2.22 -19.07 11.12
N LEU A 49 2.81 -19.47 9.98
CA LEU A 49 2.43 -20.72 9.33
C LEU A 49 2.65 -21.91 10.28
N ASN A 50 1.79 -22.90 10.19
CA ASN A 50 1.69 -24.07 11.07
C ASN A 50 1.35 -23.78 12.54
N GLU A 51 1.05 -22.53 12.90
CA GLU A 51 0.57 -22.18 14.23
C GLU A 51 -0.77 -22.88 14.51
N LYS A 52 -0.89 -23.47 15.70
CA LYS A 52 -2.12 -24.08 16.19
C LYS A 52 -3.08 -22.99 16.66
N VAL A 53 -4.30 -23.04 16.13
CA VAL A 53 -5.41 -22.15 16.52
C VAL A 53 -6.59 -23.00 16.99
N TYR A 54 -7.51 -22.40 17.74
CA TYR A 54 -8.62 -23.08 18.40
C TYR A 54 -9.94 -22.65 17.76
N LEU A 55 -10.86 -23.60 17.68
CA LEU A 55 -12.22 -23.42 17.18
C LEU A 55 -13.16 -23.45 18.38
N GLU A 56 -13.87 -22.36 18.61
CA GLU A 56 -14.79 -22.20 19.72
C GLU A 56 -16.22 -22.02 19.20
N ARG A 57 -17.14 -22.87 19.65
CA ARG A 57 -18.54 -22.81 19.27
C ARG A 57 -19.25 -21.70 20.05
N GLU A 58 -20.01 -20.87 19.34
CA GLU A 58 -20.85 -19.81 19.92
C GLU A 58 -22.33 -20.01 19.54
N PRO A 59 -23.02 -21.04 20.07
CA PRO A 59 -24.40 -21.35 19.69
C PRO A 59 -25.42 -20.26 20.03
N GLN A 60 -25.05 -19.34 20.93
CA GLN A 60 -25.87 -18.21 21.37
C GLN A 60 -25.58 -16.92 20.59
N ASN A 61 -24.73 -16.98 19.54
CA ASN A 61 -24.42 -15.81 18.75
C ASN A 61 -25.67 -15.33 17.99
N ILE A 62 -26.05 -14.06 18.21
CA ILE A 62 -27.30 -13.47 17.70
C ILE A 62 -27.35 -13.49 16.16
N LYS A 63 -26.20 -13.45 15.49
CA LYS A 63 -26.12 -13.41 14.02
C LYS A 63 -26.17 -14.80 13.38
N ASP A 64 -25.60 -15.80 14.04
CA ASP A 64 -25.49 -17.17 13.51
C ASP A 64 -25.32 -18.19 14.65
N ASN A 65 -26.31 -19.05 14.87
CA ASN A 65 -26.24 -20.13 15.88
C ASN A 65 -25.19 -21.21 15.54
N ASN A 66 -24.69 -21.25 14.31
CA ASN A 66 -23.60 -22.11 13.91
C ASN A 66 -22.23 -21.43 14.02
N ALA A 67 -22.14 -20.22 14.56
CA ALA A 67 -20.88 -19.48 14.65
C ALA A 67 -19.75 -20.29 15.29
N ILE A 68 -18.61 -20.33 14.60
CA ILE A 68 -17.35 -20.92 15.08
C ILE A 68 -16.30 -19.82 15.08
N HIS A 69 -15.85 -19.44 16.26
CA HIS A 69 -14.84 -18.43 16.48
C HIS A 69 -13.45 -19.07 16.38
N VAL A 70 -12.57 -18.48 15.58
CA VAL A 70 -11.18 -18.92 15.45
C VAL A 70 -10.29 -18.06 16.35
N LYS A 71 -9.66 -18.67 17.35
CA LYS A 71 -8.84 -17.97 18.35
C LYS A 71 -7.42 -18.51 18.43
N ARG A 72 -6.48 -17.64 18.79
CA ARG A 72 -5.13 -18.03 19.17
C ARG A 72 -5.12 -18.65 20.58
N LYS A 73 -4.00 -19.27 20.95
CA LYS A 73 -3.81 -19.83 22.30
C LYS A 73 -3.99 -18.80 23.43
N ASN A 74 -3.66 -17.54 23.17
CA ASN A 74 -3.82 -16.44 24.13
C ASN A 74 -5.23 -15.83 24.16
N GLY A 75 -6.18 -16.38 23.39
CA GLY A 75 -7.55 -15.88 23.30
C GLY A 75 -7.76 -14.79 22.25
N ASP A 76 -6.70 -14.31 21.59
CA ASP A 76 -6.84 -13.31 20.52
C ASP A 76 -7.71 -13.87 19.38
N SER A 77 -8.71 -13.08 18.98
CA SER A 77 -9.60 -13.42 17.87
C SER A 77 -8.88 -13.28 16.52
N LEU A 78 -8.97 -14.33 15.71
CA LEU A 78 -8.60 -14.35 14.30
C LEU A 78 -9.82 -14.30 13.38
N GLY A 79 -11.01 -14.00 13.93
CA GLY A 79 -12.25 -13.96 13.19
C GLY A 79 -13.05 -15.26 13.29
N TYR A 80 -13.91 -15.50 12.31
CA TYR A 80 -14.89 -16.58 12.34
C TYR A 80 -14.76 -17.49 11.13
N VAL A 81 -15.22 -18.73 11.25
CA VAL A 81 -15.48 -19.60 10.10
C VAL A 81 -16.66 -19.00 9.32
N GLY A 82 -16.57 -18.93 8.00
CA GLY A 82 -17.66 -18.43 7.15
C GLY A 82 -18.95 -19.24 7.33
N ARG A 83 -20.11 -18.58 7.27
CA ARG A 83 -21.44 -19.12 7.63
C ARG A 83 -21.76 -20.50 7.03
N MET A 84 -21.48 -20.68 5.73
CA MET A 84 -21.73 -21.95 5.03
C MET A 84 -20.89 -23.10 5.60
N HIS A 85 -19.59 -22.89 5.78
CA HIS A 85 -18.73 -23.89 6.42
C HIS A 85 -19.08 -24.06 7.89
N ALA A 86 -19.49 -23.00 8.57
CA ALA A 86 -19.91 -23.06 9.96
C ALA A 86 -21.15 -23.96 10.12
N GLN A 87 -22.13 -23.87 9.22
CA GLN A 87 -23.31 -24.74 9.20
C GLN A 87 -22.94 -26.24 9.06
N GLN A 88 -21.89 -26.56 8.29
CA GLN A 88 -21.42 -27.93 8.12
C GLN A 88 -20.56 -28.41 9.31
N LEU A 89 -19.68 -27.55 9.82
CA LEU A 89 -18.69 -27.89 10.83
C LEU A 89 -19.20 -27.79 12.26
N ALA A 90 -20.19 -26.94 12.53
CA ALA A 90 -20.72 -26.73 13.88
C ALA A 90 -21.31 -28.01 14.49
N PRO A 91 -22.19 -28.76 13.81
CA PRO A 91 -22.70 -30.03 14.33
C PRO A 91 -21.57 -31.04 14.59
N LEU A 92 -20.55 -31.06 13.73
CA LEU A 92 -19.41 -31.96 13.87
C LEU A 92 -18.55 -31.59 15.09
N LEU A 93 -18.37 -30.30 15.39
CA LEU A 93 -17.71 -29.83 16.60
C LEU A 93 -18.54 -30.15 17.84
N ASP A 94 -19.85 -29.91 17.80
CA ASP A 94 -20.77 -30.15 18.91
C ASP A 94 -20.81 -31.65 19.29
N GLN A 95 -20.64 -32.53 18.30
CA GLN A 95 -20.54 -33.99 18.47
C GLN A 95 -19.12 -34.50 18.76
N ASN A 96 -18.11 -33.62 18.82
CA ASN A 96 -16.69 -33.97 18.90
C ASN A 96 -16.20 -34.91 17.77
N ALA A 97 -16.86 -34.87 16.61
CA ALA A 97 -16.48 -35.65 15.44
C ALA A 97 -15.23 -35.08 14.74
N ILE A 98 -14.95 -33.77 14.91
CA ILE A 98 -13.75 -33.10 14.42
C ILE A 98 -13.01 -32.42 15.57
N PHE A 99 -11.71 -32.14 15.37
CA PHE A 99 -10.90 -31.47 16.38
C PHE A 99 -11.35 -30.02 16.59
N SER A 100 -11.39 -29.58 17.85
CA SER A 100 -11.61 -28.17 18.25
C SER A 100 -10.38 -27.28 18.00
N TRP A 101 -9.49 -27.67 17.09
CA TRP A 101 -8.30 -26.92 16.72
C TRP A 101 -7.96 -27.12 15.25
N ALA A 102 -7.25 -26.14 14.70
CA ALA A 102 -6.80 -26.11 13.31
C ALA A 102 -5.33 -25.63 13.25
N ARG A 103 -4.73 -25.71 12.06
CA ARG A 103 -3.42 -25.11 11.78
C ARG A 103 -3.51 -24.02 10.73
N ILE A 104 -2.72 -22.97 10.87
CA ILE A 104 -2.59 -21.94 9.84
C ILE A 104 -1.79 -22.52 8.66
N VAL A 105 -2.40 -22.57 7.48
CA VAL A 105 -1.77 -23.12 6.25
C VAL A 105 -1.44 -22.05 5.21
N ALA A 106 -2.08 -20.89 5.27
CA ALA A 106 -1.73 -19.75 4.42
C ALA A 106 -2.01 -18.42 5.13
N LEU A 107 -1.30 -17.38 4.69
CA LEU A 107 -1.48 -16.00 5.12
C LEU A 107 -1.67 -15.13 3.88
N LYS A 108 -2.67 -14.25 3.89
CA LYS A 108 -2.91 -13.28 2.81
C LYS A 108 -2.20 -11.98 3.17
N CYS A 109 -1.33 -11.49 2.29
CA CYS A 109 -0.55 -10.28 2.53
C CYS A 109 -0.75 -9.24 1.41
N ASP A 110 -0.54 -7.96 1.73
CA ASP A 110 -0.39 -6.90 0.73
C ASP A 110 1.04 -6.82 0.17
N LEU A 111 1.28 -5.90 -0.77
CA LEU A 111 2.59 -5.67 -1.40
C LEU A 111 3.67 -5.19 -0.42
N VAL A 112 3.29 -4.75 0.79
CA VAL A 112 4.17 -4.28 1.86
C VAL A 112 4.30 -5.34 2.96
N GLU A 113 3.87 -6.58 2.69
CA GLU A 113 3.92 -7.73 3.59
C GLU A 113 3.03 -7.61 4.84
N ASN A 114 2.05 -6.69 4.87
CA ASN A 114 1.07 -6.69 5.96
C ASN A 114 0.09 -7.84 5.77
N ILE A 115 -0.05 -8.67 6.81
CA ILE A 115 -0.98 -9.79 6.81
C ILE A 115 -2.39 -9.28 7.08
N HIS A 116 -3.34 -9.61 6.20
CA HIS A 116 -4.74 -9.23 6.28
C HIS A 116 -5.69 -10.42 6.21
N GLY A 117 -5.19 -11.66 6.13
CA GLY A 117 -6.01 -12.86 6.09
C GLY A 117 -5.29 -14.11 6.59
N VAL A 118 -6.05 -15.03 7.17
CA VAL A 118 -5.54 -16.32 7.66
C VAL A 118 -6.37 -17.46 7.06
N LYS A 119 -5.68 -18.45 6.46
CA LYS A 119 -6.30 -19.71 6.04
C LYS A 119 -5.94 -20.80 7.05
N ILE A 120 -6.95 -21.49 7.55
CA ILE A 120 -6.80 -22.59 8.51
C ILE A 120 -7.11 -23.93 7.86
N ALA A 121 -6.50 -25.00 8.35
CA ALA A 121 -6.80 -26.38 7.97
C ALA A 121 -7.19 -27.19 9.21
N ILE A 122 -8.35 -27.82 9.14
CA ILE A 122 -8.93 -28.67 10.18
C ILE A 122 -8.72 -30.11 9.75
N ALA A 123 -8.07 -30.90 10.61
CA ALA A 123 -7.91 -32.33 10.37
C ALA A 123 -9.25 -33.04 10.58
N VAL A 124 -9.63 -33.89 9.64
CA VAL A 124 -10.88 -34.66 9.68
C VAL A 124 -10.61 -36.12 9.38
N SER A 125 -11.44 -37.02 9.93
CA SER A 125 -11.33 -38.43 9.57
C SER A 125 -11.81 -38.63 8.11
N PRO A 126 -11.21 -39.56 7.35
CA PRO A 126 -11.63 -39.86 5.99
C PRO A 126 -13.11 -40.27 5.88
N GLU A 127 -13.67 -40.86 6.94
CA GLU A 127 -15.08 -41.25 7.06
C GLU A 127 -16.03 -40.05 7.00
N ILE A 128 -15.66 -38.93 7.64
CA ILE A 128 -16.47 -37.69 7.64
C ILE A 128 -16.48 -37.05 6.25
N ILE A 129 -15.38 -37.15 5.50
CA ILE A 129 -15.32 -36.70 4.11
C ILE A 129 -16.15 -37.62 3.23
N THR A 130 -16.03 -38.93 3.39
CA THR A 130 -16.75 -39.88 2.52
C THR A 130 -18.26 -39.94 2.78
N SER A 131 -18.72 -39.61 3.99
CA SER A 131 -20.16 -39.60 4.32
C SER A 131 -20.86 -38.27 4.05
N ASN A 132 -20.14 -37.14 4.03
CA ASN A 132 -20.74 -35.80 3.88
C ASN A 132 -20.21 -34.96 2.71
N THR A 133 -19.23 -35.44 1.95
CA THR A 133 -18.78 -34.77 0.73
C THR A 133 -18.48 -35.79 -0.36
N PRO A 134 -19.32 -35.93 -1.41
CA PRO A 134 -18.91 -36.68 -2.60
C PRO A 134 -17.59 -36.07 -3.06
N LYS A 135 -16.50 -36.86 -3.14
CA LYS A 135 -15.14 -36.42 -3.54
C LYS A 135 -15.26 -35.24 -4.50
N GLN A 136 -15.16 -34.03 -3.97
CA GLN A 136 -15.67 -32.85 -4.65
C GLN A 136 -14.64 -32.55 -5.72
N LYS A 137 -15.01 -32.80 -6.97
CA LYS A 137 -14.14 -32.55 -8.12
C LYS A 137 -14.01 -31.04 -8.25
N ASP A 138 -12.96 -30.48 -7.67
CA ASP A 138 -12.66 -29.05 -7.79
C ASP A 138 -12.26 -28.79 -9.25
N ILE A 139 -13.10 -28.03 -9.94
CA ILE A 139 -12.82 -27.59 -11.30
C ILE A 139 -12.82 -26.07 -11.31
N HIS A 140 -11.77 -25.49 -11.87
CA HIS A 140 -11.70 -24.08 -12.19
C HIS A 140 -11.61 -23.95 -13.70
N PHE A 141 -12.41 -23.05 -14.30
CA PHE A 141 -12.42 -22.91 -15.74
C PHE A 141 -12.65 -21.48 -16.19
N ARG A 142 -12.21 -21.18 -17.41
CA ARG A 142 -12.38 -19.87 -18.02
C ARG A 142 -12.40 -19.98 -19.54
N PHE A 143 -13.21 -19.14 -20.18
CA PHE A 143 -13.15 -18.96 -21.63
C PHE A 143 -12.10 -17.93 -22.01
N ASP A 144 -11.35 -18.21 -23.07
CA ASP A 144 -10.35 -17.32 -23.62
C ASP A 144 -10.32 -17.37 -25.14
N LYS A 145 -9.81 -16.31 -25.77
CA LYS A 145 -9.68 -16.22 -27.23
C LYS A 145 -8.24 -16.00 -27.63
N SER A 146 -7.76 -16.74 -28.63
CA SER A 146 -6.45 -16.43 -29.24
C SER A 146 -6.52 -15.16 -30.08
N GLU A 147 -5.36 -14.66 -30.51
CA GLU A 147 -5.22 -13.58 -31.50
C GLU A 147 -6.01 -13.84 -32.80
N HIS A 148 -6.14 -15.10 -33.22
CA HIS A 148 -6.94 -15.50 -34.38
C HIS A 148 -8.43 -15.78 -34.06
N ASN A 149 -8.94 -15.25 -32.94
CA ASN A 149 -10.33 -15.41 -32.49
C ASN A 149 -10.80 -16.87 -32.32
N ASN A 150 -9.90 -17.82 -32.08
CA ASN A 150 -10.28 -19.19 -31.69
C ASN A 150 -10.70 -19.22 -30.22
N LEU A 151 -11.83 -19.86 -29.93
CA LEU A 151 -12.34 -20.05 -28.59
C LEU A 151 -11.64 -21.21 -27.87
N TYR A 152 -11.21 -20.94 -26.64
CA TYR A 152 -10.62 -21.92 -25.73
C TYR A 152 -11.39 -21.95 -24.41
N LEU A 153 -11.60 -23.15 -23.89
CA LEU A 153 -11.99 -23.40 -22.51
C LEU A 153 -10.74 -23.88 -21.76
N LEU A 154 -10.20 -23.02 -20.90
CA LEU A 154 -9.08 -23.32 -20.02
C LEU A 154 -9.61 -23.99 -18.76
N LEU A 155 -8.96 -25.07 -18.31
CA LEU A 155 -9.43 -25.91 -17.21
C LEU A 155 -8.29 -26.23 -16.25
N ASP A 156 -8.55 -26.09 -14.97
CA ASP A 156 -7.68 -26.57 -13.90
C ASP A 156 -8.45 -27.63 -13.10
N CYS A 157 -8.08 -28.89 -13.32
CA CYS A 157 -8.68 -30.08 -12.74
C CYS A 157 -7.71 -31.26 -12.91
N ASP A 158 -7.98 -32.40 -12.26
CA ASP A 158 -7.23 -33.63 -12.52
C ASP A 158 -7.62 -34.27 -13.88
N GLU A 159 -6.76 -35.15 -14.40
CA GLU A 159 -6.93 -35.79 -15.71
C GLU A 159 -8.21 -36.64 -15.82
N ARG A 160 -8.64 -37.27 -14.72
CA ARG A 160 -9.87 -38.05 -14.71
C ARG A 160 -11.08 -37.14 -14.85
N THR A 161 -11.09 -36.03 -14.11
CA THR A 161 -12.12 -35.00 -14.18
C THR A 161 -12.15 -34.34 -15.57
N LEU A 162 -11.00 -34.09 -16.19
CA LEU A 162 -10.93 -33.63 -17.59
C LEU A 162 -11.61 -34.61 -18.54
N GLY A 163 -11.35 -35.91 -18.41
CA GLY A 163 -11.96 -36.94 -19.25
C GLY A 163 -13.49 -36.97 -19.14
N GLU A 164 -14.01 -36.73 -17.93
CA GLU A 164 -15.45 -36.61 -17.70
C GLU A 164 -16.04 -35.34 -18.32
N ILE A 165 -15.35 -34.20 -18.21
CA ILE A 165 -15.77 -32.94 -18.85
C ILE A 165 -15.81 -33.09 -20.38
N ILE A 166 -14.79 -33.70 -20.99
CA ILE A 166 -14.76 -33.94 -22.44
C ILE A 166 -15.92 -34.85 -22.85
N LYS A 167 -16.19 -35.91 -22.09
CA LYS A 167 -17.31 -36.80 -22.34
C LYS A 167 -18.64 -36.07 -22.24
N LEU A 168 -18.82 -35.25 -21.21
CA LEU A 168 -20.03 -34.47 -20.96
C LEU A 168 -20.28 -33.46 -22.10
N LEU A 169 -19.25 -32.71 -22.51
CA LEU A 169 -19.36 -31.75 -23.61
C LEU A 169 -19.74 -32.42 -24.94
N ASN A 170 -19.10 -33.54 -25.27
CA ASN A 170 -19.42 -34.29 -26.48
C ASN A 170 -20.85 -34.86 -26.45
N GLN A 171 -21.32 -35.33 -25.29
CA GLN A 171 -22.70 -35.82 -25.12
C GLN A 171 -23.74 -34.71 -25.30
N SER A 172 -23.40 -33.47 -24.96
CA SER A 172 -24.23 -32.28 -25.16
C SER A 172 -24.02 -31.61 -26.51
N LEU A 173 -23.41 -32.31 -27.48
CA LEU A 173 -23.19 -31.85 -28.87
C LEU A 173 -22.25 -30.64 -29.01
N PHE A 174 -21.37 -30.38 -28.03
CA PHE A 174 -20.32 -29.38 -28.17
C PHE A 174 -19.09 -29.98 -28.85
N GLU A 175 -18.74 -29.48 -30.04
CA GLU A 175 -17.57 -29.97 -30.78
C GLU A 175 -16.25 -29.45 -30.18
N ILE A 176 -15.45 -30.37 -29.65
CA ILE A 176 -14.08 -30.09 -29.20
C ILE A 176 -13.12 -30.38 -30.36
N ILE A 177 -12.60 -29.32 -30.98
CA ILE A 177 -11.64 -29.41 -32.09
C ILE A 177 -10.31 -30.03 -31.62
N ARG A 178 -9.86 -29.66 -30.42
CA ARG A 178 -8.59 -30.13 -29.86
C ARG A 178 -8.56 -29.99 -28.35
N SER A 179 -7.88 -30.90 -27.66
CA SER A 179 -7.55 -30.77 -26.24
C SER A 179 -6.05 -30.97 -25.99
N GLY A 180 -5.55 -30.50 -24.85
CA GLY A 180 -4.16 -30.69 -24.45
C GLY A 180 -3.79 -29.96 -23.15
N VAL A 181 -2.53 -30.10 -22.76
CA VAL A 181 -1.93 -29.36 -21.63
C VAL A 181 -1.83 -27.88 -21.99
N SER A 182 -2.22 -26.99 -21.08
CA SER A 182 -2.05 -25.55 -21.30
C SER A 182 -0.70 -25.08 -20.76
N TYR A 183 0.05 -24.36 -21.61
CA TYR A 183 1.34 -23.74 -21.24
C TYR A 183 1.24 -22.22 -21.14
N ARG A 184 0.06 -21.65 -21.40
CA ARG A 184 -0.16 -20.21 -21.38
C ARG A 184 -1.06 -19.80 -20.22
N PRO A 185 -0.79 -18.66 -19.57
CA PRO A 185 -1.75 -18.07 -18.67
C PRO A 185 -2.99 -17.61 -19.44
N GLY A 186 -4.15 -17.66 -18.79
CA GLY A 186 -5.38 -17.07 -19.31
C GLY A 186 -5.35 -15.53 -19.25
N SER A 187 -6.37 -14.89 -19.81
CA SER A 187 -6.58 -13.44 -19.74
C SER A 187 -6.70 -12.86 -18.32
N ASP A 188 -6.92 -13.70 -17.31
CA ASP A 188 -6.88 -13.36 -15.87
C ASP A 188 -5.48 -13.47 -15.24
N GLY A 189 -4.49 -13.92 -15.99
CA GLY A 189 -3.13 -14.16 -15.48
C GLY A 189 -2.95 -15.49 -14.76
N ASN A 190 -4.00 -16.31 -14.61
CA ASN A 190 -3.90 -17.62 -13.98
C ASN A 190 -3.37 -18.66 -14.97
N LEU A 191 -2.56 -19.60 -14.48
CA LEU A 191 -2.12 -20.76 -15.27
C LEU A 191 -3.10 -21.91 -15.06
N TYR A 192 -3.56 -22.50 -16.16
CA TYR A 192 -4.50 -23.61 -16.17
C TYR A 192 -3.76 -24.89 -16.58
N SER A 193 -4.19 -26.04 -16.06
CA SER A 193 -3.57 -27.34 -16.39
C SER A 193 -3.88 -27.79 -17.82
N TRP A 194 -5.08 -27.50 -18.32
CA TRP A 194 -5.59 -28.01 -19.59
C TRP A 194 -6.26 -26.92 -20.44
N TYR A 195 -6.36 -27.18 -21.74
CA TYR A 195 -7.20 -26.41 -22.66
C TYR A 195 -8.05 -27.33 -23.53
N LEU A 196 -9.25 -26.86 -23.87
CA LEU A 196 -10.10 -27.38 -24.93
C LEU A 196 -10.33 -26.28 -25.96
N ARG A 197 -9.98 -26.51 -27.23
CA ARG A 197 -10.33 -25.63 -28.34
C ARG A 197 -11.72 -26.02 -28.82
N LEU A 198 -12.64 -25.08 -28.74
CA LEU A 198 -14.04 -25.25 -29.13
C LEU A 198 -14.27 -24.63 -30.51
N GLU A 199 -15.35 -25.02 -31.17
CA GLU A 199 -15.83 -24.30 -32.34
C GLU A 199 -16.29 -22.87 -31.95
N ASN A 200 -16.01 -21.87 -32.79
CA ASN A 200 -16.29 -20.47 -32.46
C ASN A 200 -17.79 -20.12 -32.39
N SER A 201 -18.65 -20.99 -32.93
CA SER A 201 -20.11 -20.93 -32.91
C SER A 201 -20.71 -21.30 -31.55
N VAL A 202 -19.91 -21.90 -30.65
CA VAL A 202 -20.39 -22.46 -29.40
C VAL A 202 -20.82 -21.36 -28.42
N ASP A 203 -22.03 -21.51 -27.90
CA ASP A 203 -22.55 -20.67 -26.82
C ASP A 203 -21.85 -21.00 -25.49
N GLN A 204 -21.09 -20.02 -25.00
CA GLN A 204 -20.34 -20.15 -23.74
C GLN A 204 -21.28 -20.32 -22.54
N GLU A 205 -22.46 -19.69 -22.57
CA GLU A 205 -23.41 -19.73 -21.46
C GLU A 205 -24.00 -21.14 -21.30
N SER A 206 -24.31 -21.80 -22.41
CA SER A 206 -24.78 -23.18 -22.40
C SER A 206 -23.73 -24.15 -21.83
N ILE A 207 -22.45 -23.98 -22.14
CA ILE A 207 -21.38 -24.78 -21.51
C ILE A 207 -21.25 -24.44 -20.03
N HIS A 208 -21.32 -23.16 -19.68
CA HIS A 208 -21.23 -22.70 -18.31
C HIS A 208 -22.30 -23.35 -17.43
N LYS A 209 -23.54 -23.35 -17.93
CA LYS A 209 -24.69 -24.00 -17.31
C LYS A 209 -24.49 -25.52 -17.21
N LEU A 210 -24.07 -26.18 -18.29
CA LEU A 210 -23.81 -27.62 -18.30
C LEU A 210 -22.79 -28.02 -17.24
N LEU A 211 -21.68 -27.28 -17.13
CA LEU A 211 -20.65 -27.53 -16.14
C LEU A 211 -21.18 -27.29 -14.72
N ARG A 212 -21.94 -26.21 -14.49
CA ARG A 212 -22.57 -25.93 -13.19
C ARG A 212 -23.54 -27.03 -12.75
N ASP A 213 -24.37 -27.53 -13.66
CA ASP A 213 -25.36 -28.56 -13.37
C ASP A 213 -24.72 -29.91 -13.03
N ASN A 214 -23.52 -30.18 -13.56
CA ASN A 214 -22.80 -31.45 -13.37
C ASN A 214 -21.69 -31.38 -12.30
N PHE A 215 -21.24 -30.19 -11.94
CA PHE A 215 -20.20 -29.96 -10.93
C PHE A 215 -20.68 -28.91 -9.91
N PRO A 216 -21.43 -29.32 -8.87
CA PRO A 216 -22.12 -28.41 -7.94
C PRO A 216 -21.21 -27.41 -7.22
N ILE A 217 -19.91 -27.70 -7.08
CA ILE A 217 -18.94 -26.79 -6.46
C ILE A 217 -18.78 -25.48 -7.27
N LEU A 218 -19.08 -25.50 -8.56
CA LEU A 218 -19.10 -24.30 -9.39
C LEU A 218 -20.24 -23.36 -9.03
N ASN A 219 -21.37 -23.88 -8.52
CA ASN A 219 -22.44 -23.02 -8.01
C ASN A 219 -21.99 -22.30 -6.74
N GLU A 220 -21.22 -22.93 -5.86
CA GLU A 220 -20.68 -22.24 -4.66
C GLU A 220 -19.62 -21.19 -5.01
N ARG A 221 -18.77 -21.43 -6.04
CA ARG A 221 -17.73 -20.49 -6.47
C ARG A 221 -18.23 -19.32 -7.32
N TYR A 222 -19.31 -19.52 -8.08
CA TYR A 222 -19.79 -18.53 -9.06
C TYR A 222 -21.28 -18.16 -8.86
N ASN A 223 -21.86 -18.46 -7.69
CA ASN A 223 -23.19 -17.94 -7.34
C ASN A 223 -23.07 -16.42 -7.16
N HIS A 224 -23.71 -15.73 -8.10
CA HIS A 224 -23.78 -14.27 -8.22
C HIS A 224 -24.33 -13.60 -6.96
N GLU A 225 -25.12 -14.30 -6.13
CA GLU A 225 -25.68 -13.77 -4.87
C GLU A 225 -24.61 -13.51 -3.78
N LEU A 226 -23.53 -14.31 -3.73
CA LEU A 226 -22.39 -14.08 -2.82
C LEU A 226 -21.46 -12.97 -3.32
N GLU A 227 -21.40 -12.79 -4.65
CA GLU A 227 -20.70 -11.68 -5.27
C GLU A 227 -21.49 -10.38 -5.13
N GLU A 228 -22.82 -10.39 -5.21
CA GLU A 228 -23.67 -9.21 -5.06
C GLU A 228 -23.55 -8.58 -3.67
N GLU A 229 -23.67 -9.36 -2.58
CA GLU A 229 -23.50 -8.82 -1.21
C GLU A 229 -22.07 -8.29 -0.98
N TYR A 230 -21.07 -8.94 -1.57
CA TYR A 230 -19.68 -8.49 -1.53
C TYR A 230 -19.45 -7.22 -2.39
N PHE A 231 -20.07 -7.13 -3.56
CA PHE A 231 -20.00 -5.98 -4.46
C PHE A 231 -20.75 -4.79 -3.88
N GLU A 232 -21.89 -4.99 -3.19
CA GLU A 232 -22.62 -3.94 -2.47
C GLU A 232 -21.75 -3.34 -1.36
N LEU A 233 -21.14 -4.17 -0.51
CA LEU A 233 -20.22 -3.71 0.53
C LEU A 233 -19.00 -2.96 -0.03
N GLN A 234 -18.44 -3.43 -1.14
CA GLN A 234 -17.36 -2.71 -1.83
C GLN A 234 -17.83 -1.41 -2.48
N SER A 235 -19.07 -1.36 -2.96
CA SER A 235 -19.64 -0.18 -3.62
C SER A 235 -19.87 0.95 -2.61
N GLU A 236 -20.38 0.63 -1.42
CA GLU A 236 -20.49 1.57 -0.30
C GLU A 236 -19.12 2.12 0.12
N GLU A 237 -18.12 1.24 0.25
CA GLU A 237 -16.75 1.66 0.60
C GLU A 237 -16.14 2.58 -0.48
N ILE A 238 -16.34 2.25 -1.76
CA ILE A 238 -15.89 3.08 -2.88
C ILE A 238 -16.59 4.45 -2.86
N GLU A 239 -17.88 4.50 -2.53
CA GLU A 239 -18.64 5.76 -2.45
C GLU A 239 -18.15 6.64 -1.29
N ASP A 240 -17.93 6.06 -0.10
CA ASP A 240 -17.34 6.78 1.03
C ASP A 240 -15.94 7.32 0.69
N LEU A 241 -15.08 6.50 0.07
CA LEU A 241 -13.75 6.93 -0.37
C LEU A 241 -13.79 8.03 -1.43
N LYS A 242 -14.76 7.99 -2.36
CA LYS A 242 -14.98 9.08 -3.33
C LYS A 242 -15.40 10.37 -2.63
N SER A 243 -16.28 10.28 -1.64
CA SER A 243 -16.74 11.44 -0.87
C SER A 243 -15.57 12.11 -0.12
N ARG A 244 -14.73 11.33 0.55
CA ARG A 244 -13.53 11.82 1.27
C ARG A 244 -12.51 12.44 0.33
N ASN A 245 -12.25 11.81 -0.81
CA ASN A 245 -11.35 12.37 -1.82
C ASN A 245 -11.85 13.72 -2.35
N LYS A 246 -13.17 13.86 -2.56
CA LYS A 246 -13.75 15.14 -2.98
C LYS A 246 -13.47 16.24 -1.96
N VAL A 247 -13.74 16.00 -0.67
CA VAL A 247 -13.47 16.97 0.41
C VAL A 247 -11.99 17.35 0.45
N LEU A 248 -11.09 16.37 0.41
CA LEU A 248 -9.64 16.61 0.41
C LEU A 248 -9.19 17.44 -0.80
N THR A 249 -9.75 17.19 -1.99
CA THR A 249 -9.41 17.99 -3.17
C THR A 249 -9.87 19.44 -3.05
N GLU A 250 -11.02 19.69 -2.42
CA GLU A 250 -11.54 21.04 -2.17
C GLU A 250 -10.65 21.78 -1.16
N GLU A 251 -10.27 21.15 -0.05
CA GLU A 251 -9.35 21.70 0.95
C GLU A 251 -7.98 22.04 0.35
N LEU A 252 -7.44 21.14 -0.47
CA LEU A 252 -6.16 21.35 -1.17
C LEU A 252 -6.25 22.53 -2.13
N SER A 253 -7.38 22.69 -2.84
CA SER A 253 -7.62 23.85 -3.71
C SER A 253 -7.64 25.17 -2.93
N HIS A 254 -8.25 25.17 -1.73
CA HIS A 254 -8.35 26.35 -0.87
C HIS A 254 -6.97 26.72 -0.29
N ALA A 255 -6.22 25.73 0.20
CA ALA A 255 -4.87 25.93 0.71
C ALA A 255 -3.93 26.52 -0.37
N LYS A 256 -4.01 26.05 -1.62
CA LYS A 256 -3.25 26.61 -2.74
C LYS A 256 -3.59 28.08 -3.02
N LYS A 257 -4.88 28.44 -3.03
CA LYS A 257 -5.31 29.84 -3.22
C LYS A 257 -4.74 30.75 -2.12
N ASN A 258 -4.77 30.30 -0.87
CA ASN A 258 -4.22 31.05 0.26
C ASN A 258 -2.70 31.23 0.15
N LEU A 259 -1.98 30.20 -0.29
CA LEU A 259 -0.54 30.29 -0.51
C LEU A 259 -0.18 31.34 -1.59
N ILE A 260 -0.90 31.35 -2.71
CA ILE A 260 -0.70 32.34 -3.79
C ILE A 260 -0.96 33.76 -3.27
N LYS A 261 -2.04 33.96 -2.50
CA LYS A 261 -2.35 35.25 -1.86
C LYS A 261 -1.26 35.69 -0.89
N PHE A 262 -0.72 34.76 -0.10
CA PHE A 262 0.39 35.06 0.81
C PHE A 262 1.65 35.47 0.05
N GLN A 263 1.99 34.75 -1.03
CA GLN A 263 3.14 35.06 -1.87
C GLN A 263 3.03 36.44 -2.54
N SER A 264 1.83 36.83 -3.01
CA SER A 264 1.63 38.15 -3.64
C SER A 264 1.78 39.29 -2.62
N ILE A 265 1.25 39.12 -1.41
CA ILE A 265 1.44 40.08 -0.29
C ILE A 265 2.93 40.19 0.06
N HIS A 266 3.63 39.06 0.16
CA HIS A 266 5.04 39.03 0.50
C HIS A 266 5.92 39.69 -0.57
N SER A 267 5.64 39.44 -1.85
CA SER A 267 6.32 40.08 -2.98
C SER A 267 6.11 41.60 -2.98
N HIS A 268 4.87 42.05 -2.75
CA HIS A 268 4.57 43.48 -2.67
C HIS A 268 5.31 44.16 -1.51
N ARG A 269 5.34 43.53 -0.33
CA ARG A 269 6.08 44.03 0.84
C ARG A 269 7.59 44.09 0.59
N SER A 270 8.18 43.08 -0.06
CA SER A 270 9.61 43.08 -0.40
C SER A 270 9.95 44.23 -1.36
N ASN A 271 9.11 44.48 -2.37
CA ASN A 271 9.30 45.60 -3.29
C ASN A 271 9.24 46.96 -2.58
N GLN A 272 8.24 47.17 -1.71
CA GLN A 272 8.15 48.42 -0.92
C GLN A 272 9.38 48.63 -0.03
N PHE A 273 9.88 47.57 0.59
CA PHE A 273 11.11 47.64 1.40
C PHE A 273 12.33 47.96 0.55
N LYS A 274 12.46 47.33 -0.62
CA LYS A 274 13.53 47.61 -1.58
C LYS A 274 13.53 49.07 -2.03
N ASP A 275 12.36 49.62 -2.34
CA ASP A 275 12.22 51.03 -2.74
C ASP A 275 12.63 51.97 -1.59
N LEU A 276 12.21 51.67 -0.36
CA LEU A 276 12.60 52.43 0.83
C LEU A 276 14.12 52.40 1.06
N ILE A 277 14.74 51.23 0.91
CA ILE A 277 16.20 51.07 1.03
C ILE A 277 16.94 51.85 -0.05
N ASN A 278 16.48 51.80 -1.30
CA ASN A 278 17.08 52.55 -2.40
C ASN A 278 16.98 54.08 -2.20
N LEU A 279 15.87 54.55 -1.64
CA LEU A 279 15.68 55.97 -1.31
C LEU A 279 16.57 56.42 -0.15
N THR A 280 16.75 55.57 0.87
CA THR A 280 17.49 55.93 2.09
C THR A 280 19.01 55.74 1.97
N LEU A 281 19.45 54.81 1.12
CA LEU A 281 20.85 54.45 0.91
C LEU A 281 21.23 54.45 -0.58
N PRO A 282 21.07 55.57 -1.31
CA PRO A 282 21.22 55.61 -2.78
C PRO A 282 22.65 55.33 -3.29
N LYS A 283 23.65 55.37 -2.41
CA LYS A 283 25.06 55.07 -2.72
C LYS A 283 25.47 53.67 -2.30
N VAL A 284 24.53 52.81 -1.95
CA VAL A 284 24.79 51.43 -1.52
C VAL A 284 24.24 50.46 -2.56
N GLN A 285 25.12 49.64 -3.13
CA GLN A 285 24.71 48.52 -3.98
C GLN A 285 24.61 47.26 -3.12
N PHE A 286 23.38 46.81 -2.87
CA PHE A 286 23.15 45.53 -2.21
C PHE A 286 23.39 44.37 -3.18
N MET A 287 24.20 43.41 -2.76
CA MET A 287 24.63 42.26 -3.55
C MET A 287 23.86 41.00 -3.15
N GLY A 288 23.63 40.09 -4.10
CA GLY A 288 22.91 38.84 -3.85
C GLY A 288 21.53 39.08 -3.23
N ASP A 289 21.17 38.25 -2.25
CA ASP A 289 19.84 38.28 -1.61
C ASP A 289 19.81 39.20 -0.37
N SER A 290 20.73 40.16 -0.26
CA SER A 290 20.90 40.99 0.95
C SER A 290 19.63 41.72 1.39
N ILE A 291 18.85 42.22 0.42
CA ILE A 291 17.61 42.94 0.70
C ILE A 291 16.56 41.98 1.26
N ASP A 292 16.46 40.78 0.70
CA ASP A 292 15.54 39.75 1.19
C ASP A 292 15.95 39.24 2.57
N VAL A 293 17.25 39.07 2.83
CA VAL A 293 17.78 38.72 4.16
C VAL A 293 17.41 39.80 5.18
N LEU A 294 17.60 41.07 4.84
CA LEU A 294 17.24 42.20 5.71
C LEU A 294 15.74 42.29 6.00
N ASN A 295 14.89 42.05 5.00
CA ASN A 295 13.45 42.20 5.14
C ASN A 295 12.77 40.99 5.80
N ASN A 296 13.24 39.78 5.50
CA ASN A 296 12.51 38.55 5.80
C ASN A 296 13.18 37.67 6.86
N GLU A 297 14.51 37.72 6.99
CA GLU A 297 15.24 36.81 7.89
C GLU A 297 15.77 37.49 9.15
N ILE A 298 15.92 38.82 9.14
CA ILE A 298 16.43 39.60 10.27
C ILE A 298 15.26 40.27 11.01
N GLN A 299 15.13 39.98 12.31
CA GLN A 299 14.05 40.53 13.13
C GLN A 299 14.25 42.02 13.44
N ASP A 300 15.51 42.42 13.66
CA ASP A 300 15.89 43.81 13.87
C ASP A 300 16.97 44.23 12.86
N TYR A 301 16.55 44.83 11.75
CA TYR A 301 17.46 45.34 10.73
C TYR A 301 18.06 46.71 11.07
N SER A 302 17.72 47.33 12.22
CA SER A 302 18.26 48.64 12.60
C SER A 302 19.78 48.59 12.79
N GLY A 303 20.28 47.51 13.41
CA GLY A 303 21.71 47.27 13.65
C GLY A 303 22.55 47.25 12.35
N PRO A 304 22.25 46.37 11.37
CA PRO A 304 22.97 46.36 10.11
C PRO A 304 22.80 47.67 9.31
N LEU A 305 21.60 48.27 9.24
CA LEU A 305 21.41 49.54 8.52
C LEU A 305 22.22 50.69 9.13
N LYS A 306 22.29 50.77 10.47
CA LYS A 306 23.12 51.76 11.17
C LYS A 306 24.60 51.59 10.82
N LYS A 307 25.12 50.36 10.83
CA LYS A 307 26.50 50.06 10.42
C LYS A 307 26.76 50.45 8.97
N ILE A 308 25.85 50.17 8.04
CA ILE A 308 25.97 50.57 6.63
C ILE A 308 26.08 52.09 6.52
N LYS A 309 25.22 52.83 7.23
CA LYS A 309 25.24 54.29 7.23
C LYS A 309 26.54 54.86 7.82
N GLU A 310 27.05 54.26 8.89
CA GLU A 310 28.34 54.64 9.49
C GLU A 310 29.52 54.37 8.54
N ILE A 311 29.52 53.23 7.86
CA ILE A 311 30.51 52.92 6.80
C ILE A 311 30.39 53.96 5.69
N LEU A 312 29.19 54.27 5.22
CA LEU A 312 29.01 55.24 4.14
C LEU A 312 29.60 56.62 4.48
N ASN A 313 29.51 57.05 5.75
CA ASN A 313 29.96 58.35 6.22
C ASN A 313 31.42 58.39 6.72
N ASN A 314 32.05 57.24 7.01
CA ASN A 314 33.40 57.19 7.58
C ASN A 314 34.34 56.29 6.76
N ASN A 315 35.22 56.89 5.97
CA ASN A 315 36.18 56.16 5.12
C ASN A 315 37.11 55.21 5.90
N ASN A 316 37.41 55.52 7.16
CA ASN A 316 38.32 54.75 8.02
C ASN A 316 37.57 53.89 9.05
N TYR A 317 36.35 53.46 8.73
CA TYR A 317 35.56 52.57 9.59
C TYR A 317 36.33 51.27 9.90
N LYS A 318 36.47 50.93 11.18
CA LYS A 318 37.23 49.75 11.63
C LYS A 318 36.44 48.46 11.34
N ALA A 319 36.99 47.61 10.48
CA ALA A 319 36.40 46.31 10.14
C ALA A 319 37.49 45.25 9.89
N LYS A 320 37.10 43.97 9.94
CA LYS A 320 38.03 42.85 9.72
C LYS A 320 38.26 42.67 8.22
N LYS A 321 39.49 42.89 7.74
CA LYS A 321 39.84 42.62 6.33
C LYS A 321 39.74 41.12 6.02
N ILE A 322 39.11 40.76 4.91
CA ILE A 322 39.00 39.38 4.46
C ILE A 322 40.25 39.02 3.66
N LYS A 323 41.09 38.12 4.18
CA LYS A 323 42.41 37.82 3.58
C LYS A 323 42.33 37.35 2.13
N THR A 324 41.26 36.64 1.77
CA THR A 324 41.10 36.03 0.44
C THR A 324 40.41 36.93 -0.59
N LEU A 325 39.98 38.13 -0.20
CA LEU A 325 39.20 39.04 -1.04
C LEU A 325 39.80 40.45 -0.95
N ASN A 326 40.37 40.95 -2.05
CA ASN A 326 40.97 42.28 -2.04
C ASN A 326 39.89 43.37 -1.88
N GLY A 327 40.13 44.32 -0.99
CA GLY A 327 39.21 45.44 -0.72
C GLY A 327 37.93 45.10 0.05
N TRP A 328 37.70 43.82 0.40
CA TRP A 328 36.52 43.40 1.16
C TRP A 328 36.79 43.34 2.67
N PHE A 329 35.79 43.78 3.43
CA PHE A 329 35.79 43.81 4.88
C PHE A 329 34.56 43.11 5.43
N GLU A 330 34.69 42.52 6.63
CA GLU A 330 33.64 41.80 7.34
C GLU A 330 33.35 42.46 8.68
N LEU A 331 32.06 42.53 9.03
CA LEU A 331 31.53 42.95 10.31
C LEU A 331 30.47 41.96 10.80
N HIS A 332 30.35 41.85 12.13
CA HIS A 332 29.31 41.07 12.78
C HIS A 332 28.22 42.01 13.30
N PHE A 333 26.99 41.51 13.35
CA PHE A 333 25.87 42.24 13.94
C PHE A 333 24.85 41.24 14.52
N ASN A 334 24.09 41.73 15.50
CA ASN A 334 22.99 40.99 16.11
C ASN A 334 21.76 41.03 15.20
N THR A 335 21.16 39.86 14.94
CA THR A 335 19.98 39.67 14.08
C THR A 335 18.65 39.95 14.79
N GLY A 336 18.72 40.32 16.08
CA GLY A 336 17.60 40.35 17.02
C GLY A 336 17.43 39.03 17.79
N GLN A 337 17.96 37.93 17.25
CA GLN A 337 17.90 36.61 17.88
C GLN A 337 19.28 36.10 18.31
N ARG A 338 20.31 36.32 17.48
CA ARG A 338 21.67 35.79 17.66
C ARG A 338 22.70 36.77 17.08
N ASP A 339 23.96 36.65 17.53
CA ASP A 339 25.09 37.43 16.99
C ASP A 339 25.80 36.69 15.83
N ASP A 340 25.01 36.17 14.90
CA ASP A 340 25.47 35.41 13.74
C ASP A 340 25.27 36.14 12.41
N GLY A 341 24.82 37.39 12.45
CA GLY A 341 24.75 38.27 11.27
C GLY A 341 26.15 38.57 10.73
N ARG A 342 26.27 38.59 9.40
CA ARG A 342 27.50 38.93 8.68
C ARG A 342 27.21 40.02 7.66
N LEU A 343 27.99 41.09 7.75
CA LEU A 343 27.96 42.18 6.79
C LEU A 343 29.32 42.26 6.13
N TYR A 344 29.34 42.07 4.82
CA TYR A 344 30.52 42.25 3.99
C TYR A 344 30.36 43.53 3.20
N TYR A 345 31.44 44.31 3.06
CA TYR A 345 31.43 45.50 2.23
C TYR A 345 32.73 45.73 1.49
N ARG A 346 32.63 46.39 0.33
CA ARG A 346 33.74 46.91 -0.47
C ARG A 346 33.41 48.34 -0.91
N ARG A 347 34.37 49.25 -0.75
CA ARG A 347 34.23 50.61 -1.29
C ARG A 347 34.64 50.61 -2.76
N CYS A 348 33.76 51.12 -3.60
CA CYS A 348 34.01 51.42 -5.00
C CYS A 348 34.06 52.95 -5.18
N ALA A 349 34.49 53.43 -6.35
CA ALA A 349 34.76 54.86 -6.57
C ALA A 349 33.55 55.78 -6.26
N HIS A 350 32.32 55.31 -6.53
CA HIS A 350 31.10 56.12 -6.38
C HIS A 350 30.01 55.47 -5.52
N GLN A 351 30.26 54.27 -4.98
CA GLN A 351 29.26 53.49 -4.25
C GLN A 351 29.91 52.51 -3.25
N LEU A 352 29.08 51.96 -2.37
CA LEU A 352 29.44 50.93 -1.39
C LEU A 352 28.75 49.62 -1.76
N ASP A 353 29.50 48.60 -2.14
CA ASP A 353 28.94 47.26 -2.37
C ASP A 353 28.75 46.59 -1.00
N VAL A 354 27.56 46.05 -0.71
CA VAL A 354 27.22 45.43 0.58
C VAL A 354 26.57 44.08 0.36
N LEU A 355 27.06 43.06 1.07
CA LEU A 355 26.41 41.75 1.21
C LEU A 355 26.01 41.53 2.68
N VAL A 356 24.73 41.32 2.94
CA VAL A 356 24.19 40.95 4.25
C VAL A 356 23.80 39.48 4.22
N SER A 357 24.30 38.69 5.17
CA SER A 357 24.11 37.24 5.22
C SER A 357 24.27 36.72 6.66
N PHE A 358 24.28 35.41 6.84
CA PHE A 358 24.47 34.74 8.13
C PHE A 358 25.80 34.00 8.18
N LYS A 359 26.31 33.74 9.39
CA LYS A 359 27.54 32.97 9.61
C LYS A 359 27.50 31.59 8.93
N LYS A 360 26.34 30.93 8.90
CA LYS A 360 26.14 29.60 8.29
C LYS A 360 26.41 29.57 6.78
N THR A 361 26.26 30.71 6.09
CA THR A 361 26.42 30.86 4.64
C THR A 361 27.79 31.44 4.25
N GLN A 362 28.66 31.76 5.22
CA GLN A 362 29.94 32.44 5.01
C GLN A 362 30.82 31.82 3.90
N SER A 363 30.93 30.50 3.83
CA SER A 363 31.73 29.83 2.79
C SER A 363 31.18 30.09 1.38
N LYS A 364 29.84 30.09 1.23
CA LYS A 364 29.16 30.41 -0.04
C LYS A 364 29.28 31.90 -0.37
N ASP A 365 29.10 32.76 0.63
CA ASP A 365 29.23 34.21 0.48
C ASP A 365 30.63 34.58 -0.04
N ILE A 366 31.68 34.03 0.57
CA ILE A 366 33.06 34.28 0.14
C ILE A 366 33.30 33.80 -1.30
N GLN A 367 32.75 32.64 -1.69
CA GLN A 367 32.85 32.16 -3.07
C GLN A 367 32.09 33.05 -4.05
N PHE A 368 30.93 33.57 -3.67
CA PHE A 368 30.16 34.52 -4.46
C PHE A 368 30.93 35.84 -4.64
N LEU A 369 31.45 36.41 -3.55
CA LEU A 369 32.20 37.66 -3.57
C LEU A 369 33.53 37.57 -4.34
N LYS A 370 34.13 36.37 -4.48
CA LYS A 370 35.31 36.15 -5.33
C LYS A 370 35.03 36.38 -6.82
N LYS A 371 33.75 36.29 -7.22
CA LYS A 371 33.31 36.45 -8.63
C LYS A 371 32.92 37.89 -8.97
N GLN A 372 32.87 38.79 -7.97
CA GLN A 372 32.46 40.20 -8.07
C GLN A 372 33.67 41.13 -7.92
#